data_AF-A0A367FMN2-F1
#
_entry.id   AF-A0A367FMN2-F1
#
_cell.length_a   1.000
_cell.length_b   1.000
_cell.length_c   1.000
_cell.angle_alpha   90.00
_cell.angle_beta   90.00
_cell.angle_gamma   90.00
#
_symmetry.space_group_name_H-M   'P 1'
#
loop_
_entity.id
_entity.type
_entity.pdbx_description
1 polymer ?
#
loop_
_entity_poly.entity_id
_entity_poly.type
_entity_poly.pdbx_seq_one_letter_code
_entity_poly.pdbx_strand_id
1 'polypeptide(L)'
;MCHLTNRDRQALRLAAELRRRMQEWLGRRGIPASPVVSPFVDAAGDASVLITVNAHAALAMILGFEEQRRGDAGTRDARIWPPDKTTGNDRPSGSTP
;
A
#
# COMPACT_ATOMS: atom_id res chain seq x y z
N MET A 1 30.04 -14.36 -23.34
CA MET A 1 29.37 -13.93 -22.09
C MET A 1 28.41 -12.80 -22.44
N CYS A 2 27.10 -13.05 -22.36
CA CYS A 2 26.10 -12.01 -22.63
C CYS A 2 26.07 -11.05 -21.43
N HIS A 3 26.66 -9.86 -21.59
CA HIS A 3 26.59 -8.82 -20.58
C HIS A 3 25.20 -8.18 -20.60
N LEU A 4 24.41 -8.44 -19.56
CA LEU A 4 23.12 -7.79 -19.35
C LEU A 4 23.32 -6.27 -19.23
N THR A 5 22.49 -5.50 -19.93
CA THR A 5 22.51 -4.04 -19.82
C THR A 5 22.17 -3.62 -18.39
N ASN A 6 22.44 -2.36 -18.03
CA ASN A 6 22.09 -1.87 -16.70
C ASN A 6 20.57 -1.92 -16.46
N ARG A 7 19.78 -1.67 -17.51
CA ARG A 7 18.31 -1.75 -17.50
C ARG A 7 17.83 -3.19 -17.28
N ASP A 8 18.42 -4.17 -17.96
CA ASP A 8 18.10 -5.60 -17.73
C ASP A 8 18.40 -6.02 -16.29
N ARG A 9 19.56 -5.61 -15.77
CA ARG A 9 19.93 -5.88 -14.37
C ARG A 9 18.96 -5.22 -13.39
N GLN A 10 18.48 -4.02 -13.70
CA GLN A 10 17.49 -3.33 -12.90
C GLN A 10 16.13 -4.06 -12.93
N ALA A 11 15.66 -4.47 -14.12
CA ALA A 11 14.42 -5.24 -14.26
C ALA A 11 14.48 -6.57 -13.50
N LEU A 12 15.61 -7.30 -13.59
CA LEU A 12 15.84 -8.53 -12.83
C LEU A 12 15.76 -8.34 -11.33
N ARG A 13 16.43 -7.29 -10.81
CA ARG A 13 16.37 -6.95 -9.37
C ARG A 13 14.96 -6.58 -8.94
N LEU A 14 14.27 -5.77 -9.75
CA LEU A 14 12.89 -5.36 -9.50
C LEU A 14 11.95 -6.58 -9.45
N ALA A 15 12.06 -7.50 -10.42
CA ALA A 15 11.25 -8.71 -10.48
C ALA A 15 11.48 -9.62 -9.26
N ALA A 16 12.75 -9.83 -8.87
CA ALA A 16 13.10 -10.67 -7.73
C ALA A 16 12.54 -10.10 -6.42
N GLU A 17 12.72 -8.79 -6.20
CA GLU A 17 12.24 -8.12 -5.00
C GLU A 17 10.71 -8.07 -4.94
N LEU A 18 10.06 -7.75 -6.06
CA LEU A 18 8.61 -7.70 -6.13
C LEU A 18 8.01 -9.09 -5.88
N ARG A 19 8.57 -10.14 -6.48
CA ARG A 19 8.13 -11.52 -6.24
C ARG A 19 8.20 -11.88 -4.75
N ARG A 20 9.32 -11.56 -4.09
CA ARG A 20 9.50 -11.81 -2.66
C ARG A 20 8.43 -11.11 -1.82
N ARG A 21 8.25 -9.81 -2.04
CA ARG A 21 7.25 -9.02 -1.28
C ARG A 21 5.83 -9.50 -1.52
N MET A 22 5.48 -9.86 -2.75
CA MET A 22 4.16 -10.40 -3.07
C MET A 22 3.92 -11.75 -2.39
N GLN A 23 4.91 -12.64 -2.38
CA GLN A 23 4.82 -13.92 -1.67
C GLN A 23 4.61 -13.73 -0.17
N GLU A 24 5.39 -12.85 0.47
CA GLU A 24 5.23 -12.53 1.90
C GLU A 24 3.87 -11.88 2.21
N TRP A 25 3.40 -10.99 1.34
CA TRP A 25 2.12 -10.32 1.53
C TRP A 25 0.92 -11.24 1.34
N LEU A 26 0.94 -12.11 0.32
CA LEU A 26 -0.10 -13.13 0.10
C LEU A 26 -0.07 -14.20 1.18
N GLY A 27 1.12 -14.62 1.60
CA GLY A 27 1.31 -15.60 2.68
C GLY A 27 0.72 -15.12 4.02
N ARG A 28 0.92 -13.83 4.37
CA ARG A 28 0.29 -13.23 5.56
C ARG A 28 -1.24 -13.26 5.55
N ARG A 29 -1.85 -13.36 4.36
CA ARG A 29 -3.30 -13.45 4.18
C ARG A 29 -3.80 -14.90 4.08
N GLY A 30 -2.92 -15.88 4.29
CA GLY A 30 -3.26 -17.30 4.17
C GLY A 30 -3.50 -17.75 2.73
N ILE A 31 -3.05 -16.99 1.73
CA ILE A 31 -3.27 -17.30 0.32
C ILE A 31 -2.05 -18.05 -0.23
N PRO A 32 -2.18 -19.35 -0.54
CA PRO A 32 -1.11 -20.10 -1.19
C PRO A 32 -1.04 -19.67 -2.66
N ALA A 33 -0.19 -18.68 -2.94
CA ALA A 33 0.02 -18.17 -4.28
C ALA A 33 1.51 -18.14 -4.61
N SER A 34 1.83 -18.60 -5.83
CA SER A 34 3.16 -18.46 -6.41
C SER A 34 3.09 -17.44 -7.55
N PRO A 35 3.10 -16.13 -7.24
CA PRO A 35 3.11 -15.09 -8.27
C PRO A 35 4.34 -15.26 -9.16
N VAL A 36 4.12 -15.28 -10.47
CA VAL A 36 5.20 -15.26 -11.46
C VAL A 36 5.46 -13.80 -11.83
N VAL A 37 6.69 -13.35 -11.64
CA VAL A 37 7.11 -11.98 -11.99
C VAL A 37 8.25 -12.07 -12.99
N SER A 38 7.97 -11.62 -14.21
CA SER A 38 8.91 -11.68 -15.33
C SER A 38 9.49 -10.29 -15.61
N PRO A 39 10.82 -10.12 -15.58
CA PRO A 39 11.47 -8.87 -15.93
C PRO A 39 11.46 -8.66 -17.44
N PHE A 40 11.29 -7.41 -17.88
CA PHE A 40 11.52 -7.02 -19.26
C PHE A 40 11.91 -5.54 -19.35
N VAL A 41 12.49 -5.15 -20.47
CA VAL A 41 12.65 -3.74 -20.83
C VAL A 41 11.53 -3.39 -21.79
N ASP A 42 10.72 -2.40 -21.46
CA ASP A 42 9.61 -1.99 -22.32
C ASP A 42 10.06 -1.19 -23.54
N ALA A 43 9.10 -0.81 -24.39
CA ALA A 43 9.38 -0.06 -25.61
C ALA A 43 9.95 1.35 -25.36
N ALA A 44 9.75 1.92 -24.16
CA ALA A 44 10.36 3.19 -23.77
C ALA A 44 11.81 3.01 -23.26
N GLY A 45 12.27 1.78 -23.12
CA GLY A 45 13.58 1.45 -22.55
C GLY A 45 13.56 1.38 -21.02
N ASP A 46 12.38 1.34 -20.39
CA ASP A 46 12.24 1.30 -18.94
C ASP A 46 12.27 -0.13 -18.38
N ALA A 47 12.83 -0.25 -17.18
CA ALA A 47 12.92 -1.52 -16.47
C ALA A 47 11.55 -1.86 -15.88
N SER A 48 10.88 -2.83 -16.50
CA SER A 48 9.47 -3.13 -16.26
C SER A 48 9.28 -4.61 -15.90
N VAL A 49 8.10 -4.94 -15.34
CA VAL A 49 7.79 -6.30 -14.87
C VAL A 49 6.39 -6.73 -15.27
N LEU A 50 6.24 -7.97 -15.70
CA LEU A 50 4.95 -8.61 -15.97
C LEU A 50 4.62 -9.54 -14.81
N ILE A 51 3.43 -9.39 -14.25
CA ILE A 51 2.97 -10.16 -13.10
C ILE A 51 1.85 -11.10 -13.55
N THR A 52 2.02 -12.40 -13.29
CA THR A 52 0.97 -13.41 -13.50
C THR A 52 0.56 -14.01 -12.16
N VAL A 53 -0.74 -13.97 -11.89
CA VAL A 53 -1.37 -14.44 -10.65
C VAL A 53 -2.70 -15.12 -10.98
N ASN A 54 -3.15 -16.02 -10.09
CA ASN A 54 -4.48 -16.59 -10.22
C ASN A 54 -5.57 -15.59 -9.76
N ALA A 55 -6.82 -15.86 -10.11
CA ALA A 55 -7.96 -14.99 -9.81
C ALA A 55 -8.12 -14.73 -8.29
N HIS A 56 -7.87 -15.74 -7.46
CA HIS A 56 -8.01 -15.61 -6.00
C HIS A 56 -6.97 -14.64 -5.41
N ALA A 57 -5.71 -14.76 -5.84
CA ALA A 57 -4.65 -13.84 -5.46
C ALA A 57 -4.90 -12.42 -6.00
N ALA A 58 -5.41 -12.29 -7.23
CA ALA A 58 -5.78 -10.99 -7.81
C ALA A 58 -6.90 -10.29 -7.01
N LEU A 59 -7.96 -11.03 -6.65
CA LEU A 59 -9.04 -10.50 -5.81
C LEU A 59 -8.52 -10.03 -4.45
N ALA A 60 -7.66 -10.82 -3.83
CA ALA A 60 -7.05 -10.43 -2.56
C ALA A 60 -6.21 -9.15 -2.68
N MET A 61 -5.47 -8.97 -3.78
CA MET A 61 -4.74 -7.75 -4.09
C MET A 61 -5.66 -6.54 -4.21
N ILE A 62 -6.77 -6.65 -4.95
CA ILE A 62 -7.75 -5.59 -5.10
C ILE A 62 -8.27 -5.15 -3.72
N LEU A 63 -8.75 -6.10 -2.91
CA LEU A 63 -9.23 -5.81 -1.55
C LEU A 63 -8.13 -5.19 -0.67
N GLY A 64 -6.89 -5.64 -0.85
CA GLY A 64 -5.74 -5.07 -0.17
C GLY A 64 -5.46 -3.61 -0.51
N PHE A 65 -5.57 -3.24 -1.78
CA PHE A 65 -5.39 -1.85 -2.23
C PHE A 65 -6.53 -0.95 -1.76
N GLU A 66 -7.76 -1.47 -1.72
CA GLU A 66 -8.92 -0.73 -1.19
C GLU A 66 -8.80 -0.46 0.31
N GLU A 67 -8.36 -1.46 1.09
CA GLU A 67 -8.13 -1.31 2.52
C GLU A 67 -7.08 -0.22 2.81
N GLN A 68 -5.96 -0.24 2.07
CA GLN A 68 -4.92 0.77 2.22
C GLN A 68 -5.43 2.18 1.89
N ARG A 69 -6.23 2.33 0.82
CA ARG A 69 -6.84 3.61 0.45
C ARG A 69 -7.76 4.15 1.56
N ARG A 70 -8.52 3.27 2.23
CA ARG A 70 -9.41 3.65 3.34
C ARG A 70 -8.61 4.04 4.60
N GLY A 71 -7.56 3.30 4.93
CA GLY A 71 -6.66 3.63 6.04
C GLY A 71 -5.97 4.99 5.85
N ASP A 72 -5.55 5.32 4.63
CA ASP A 72 -4.94 6.61 4.30
C ASP A 72 -5.93 7.78 4.39
N ALA A 73 -7.22 7.54 4.13
CA ALA A 73 -8.27 8.55 4.27
C ALA A 73 -8.51 8.93 5.75
N GLY A 74 -8.50 7.97 6.67
CA GLY A 74 -8.66 8.21 8.11
C GLY A 74 -7.51 9.01 8.74
N THR A 75 -6.28 8.89 8.22
CA THR A 75 -5.11 9.68 8.68
C THR A 75 -5.12 11.13 8.20
N ARG A 76 -5.85 11.46 7.13
CA ARG A 76 -6.01 12.86 6.68
C ARG A 76 -7.09 13.60 7.48
N ASP A 77 -8.14 12.91 7.88
CA ASP A 77 -9.23 13.48 8.68
C ASP A 77 -8.78 13.79 10.13
N ALA A 78 -7.98 12.90 10.74
CA ALA A 78 -7.42 13.09 12.08
C ALA A 78 -6.47 14.30 12.23
N ARG A 79 -6.01 14.91 11.12
CA ARG A 79 -5.16 16.11 11.14
C ARG A 79 -5.93 17.42 10.99
N ILE A 80 -7.24 17.39 10.74
CA ILE A 80 -8.07 18.58 10.46
C ILE A 80 -8.97 18.97 11.67
N TRP A 81 -8.85 18.28 12.81
CA TRP A 81 -9.66 18.57 14.00
C TRP A 81 -8.86 19.13 15.18
N PRO A 82 -9.00 20.41 15.55
CA PRO A 82 -8.91 20.81 16.94
C PRO A 82 -10.31 20.71 17.59
N PRO A 83 -10.48 19.99 18.72
CA PRO A 83 -11.63 20.27 19.57
C PRO A 83 -11.38 21.66 20.17
N ASP A 84 -12.16 22.65 19.74
CA ASP A 84 -12.24 23.93 20.44
C ASP A 84 -12.57 23.67 21.91
N LYS A 85 -11.60 23.90 22.78
CA LYS A 85 -11.75 23.94 24.23
C LYS A 85 -11.41 25.34 24.69
N THR A 86 -12.37 26.27 24.57
CA THR A 86 -12.33 27.53 25.32
C THR A 86 -13.75 27.94 25.70
N THR A 87 -14.25 27.47 26.85
CA THR A 87 -14.40 28.24 28.10
C THR A 87 -15.63 29.14 28.12
N GLY A 88 -16.52 28.90 29.08
CA GLY A 88 -17.67 29.76 29.36
C GLY A 88 -18.43 29.29 30.61
N ASN A 89 -17.73 29.30 31.74
CA ASN A 89 -18.32 29.16 33.06
C ASN A 89 -19.16 30.41 33.38
N ASP A 90 -20.47 30.33 33.21
CA ASP A 90 -21.42 31.31 33.77
C ASP A 90 -22.51 30.58 34.54
N ARG A 91 -22.21 30.26 35.80
CA ARG A 91 -23.19 29.87 36.81
C ARG A 91 -23.34 31.07 37.75
N PRO A 92 -24.41 31.89 37.64
CA PRO A 92 -24.65 32.93 38.62
C PRO A 92 -25.05 32.28 39.94
N SER A 93 -24.24 32.54 40.97
CA SER A 93 -24.52 32.22 42.36
C SER A 93 -25.81 32.90 42.80
N GLY A 94 -26.87 32.11 42.96
CA GLY A 94 -28.08 32.52 43.66
C GLY A 94 -27.83 32.44 45.17
N SER A 95 -27.53 33.58 45.78
CA SER A 95 -27.67 33.77 47.23
C SER A 95 -29.16 33.77 47.58
N THR A 96 -29.57 32.95 48.53
CA THR A 96 -30.88 33.06 49.19
C THR A 96 -30.69 32.94 50.71
N PRO A 97 -31.58 33.59 51.49
CA PRO A 97 -31.29 34.22 52.78
C PRO A 97 -31.21 33.27 53.99
#